data_AF-A0A329MTA6-F1
#
_entry.id   AF-A0A329MTA6-F1
#
_cell.length_a   1.000
_cell.length_b   1.000
_cell.length_c   1.000
_cell.angle_alpha   90.00
_cell.angle_beta   90.00
_cell.angle_gamma   90.00
#
_symmetry.space_group_name_H-M   'P 1'
#
loop_
_entity.id
_entity.type
_entity.pdbx_description
1 polymer ?
#
loop_
_entity_poly.entity_id
_entity_poly.type
_entity_poly.pdbx_seq_one_letter_code
_entity_poly.pdbx_strand_id
1 'polypeptide(L)'
;MPMPTEMEMSLLFERNNVLLDHFLSEHKEKLKRRLISEEELKASSDENFEDMIVEAFVNVYGVAVDWRDYDEDIVSQFGRVIPQEVDVENTEEGLNVSYDGENFVIKLSFSPKDRYITVRGFQSIVRERYELRLFESSYMSDTHVFMILPKETWADLDRRFPEKVLNVFRKIDDDLDFP
;
A
#
# COMPACT_ATOMS: atom_id res chain seq x y z
N MET A 1 2.75 11.12 4.01
CA MET A 1 4.05 10.48 3.68
C MET A 1 4.43 10.93 2.27
N PRO A 2 5.70 11.23 1.92
CA PRO A 2 6.01 11.53 0.52
C PRO A 2 5.80 10.27 -0.34
N MET A 3 5.24 10.46 -1.54
CA MET A 3 5.12 9.41 -2.54
C MET A 3 6.51 8.96 -3.02
N PRO A 4 6.69 7.70 -3.45
CA PRO A 4 7.94 7.25 -4.05
C PRO A 4 8.25 8.02 -5.33
N THR A 5 9.53 8.34 -5.54
CA THR A 5 10.03 8.90 -6.79
C THR A 5 10.08 7.83 -7.88
N GLU A 6 10.21 8.25 -9.15
CA GLU A 6 10.37 7.31 -10.27
C GLU A 6 11.59 6.38 -10.10
N MET A 7 12.68 6.92 -9.56
CA MET A 7 13.91 6.15 -9.29
C MET A 7 13.68 5.08 -8.22
N GLU A 8 12.94 5.41 -7.16
CA GLU A 8 12.59 4.47 -6.11
C GLU A 8 11.58 3.42 -6.61
N MET A 9 10.60 3.80 -7.42
CA MET A 9 9.71 2.83 -8.07
C MET A 9 10.48 1.85 -8.96
N SER A 10 11.53 2.32 -9.63
CA SER A 10 12.38 1.46 -10.47
C SER A 10 13.13 0.41 -9.64
N LEU A 11 13.39 0.63 -8.35
CA LEU A 11 14.01 -0.36 -7.46
C LEU A 11 13.19 -1.66 -7.38
N LEU A 12 11.86 -1.55 -7.23
CA LEU A 12 10.97 -2.71 -7.15
C LEU A 12 11.05 -3.63 -8.37
N PHE A 13 11.35 -3.07 -9.54
CA PHE A 13 11.26 -3.78 -10.81
C PHE A 13 12.62 -4.09 -11.44
N GLU A 14 13.60 -3.19 -11.33
CA GLU A 14 14.94 -3.34 -11.91
C GLU A 14 15.91 -4.03 -10.95
N ARG A 15 15.63 -4.01 -9.63
CA ARG A 15 16.33 -4.79 -8.61
C ARG A 15 17.86 -4.63 -8.67
N ASN A 16 18.31 -3.38 -8.74
CA ASN A 16 19.73 -3.02 -8.85
C ASN A 16 20.29 -2.58 -7.49
N ASN A 17 21.46 -3.12 -7.10
CA ASN A 17 22.20 -2.75 -5.90
C ASN A 17 22.46 -1.24 -5.75
N VAL A 18 22.69 -0.51 -6.84
CA VAL A 18 22.88 0.95 -6.80
C VAL A 18 21.60 1.66 -6.37
N LEU A 19 20.45 1.22 -6.87
CA LEU A 19 19.14 1.76 -6.48
C LEU A 19 18.81 1.39 -5.03
N LEU A 20 19.18 0.17 -4.61
CA LEU A 20 18.99 -0.27 -3.24
C LEU A 20 19.83 0.56 -2.28
N ASP A 21 21.12 0.73 -2.55
CA ASP A 21 22.02 1.53 -1.71
C ASP A 21 21.52 2.97 -1.55
N HIS A 22 21.06 3.58 -2.65
CA HIS A 22 20.43 4.89 -2.61
C HIS A 22 19.17 4.87 -1.72
N PHE A 23 18.27 3.92 -1.94
CA PHE A 23 17.03 3.81 -1.19
C PHE A 23 17.25 3.62 0.32
N LEU A 24 18.18 2.74 0.70
CA LEU A 24 18.52 2.49 2.10
C LEU A 24 19.14 3.73 2.76
N SER A 25 19.98 4.47 2.03
CA SER A 25 20.55 5.73 2.49
C SER A 25 19.48 6.78 2.76
N GLU A 26 18.57 7.00 1.81
CA GLU A 26 17.50 8.00 1.93
C GLU A 26 16.50 7.67 3.05
N HIS A 27 16.17 6.40 3.25
CA HIS A 27 15.14 5.96 4.21
C HIS A 27 15.68 5.36 5.50
N LYS A 28 16.97 5.54 5.77
CA LYS A 28 17.70 4.91 6.89
C LYS A 28 17.00 5.03 8.24
N GLU A 29 16.51 6.21 8.59
CA GLU A 29 15.85 6.45 9.89
C GLU A 29 14.47 5.78 9.99
N LYS A 30 13.80 5.54 8.86
CA LYS A 30 12.54 4.80 8.83
C LYS A 30 12.78 3.30 8.92
N LEU A 31 13.79 2.80 8.22
CA LEU A 31 14.17 1.38 8.20
C LEU A 31 14.79 0.92 9.53
N LYS A 32 15.63 1.74 10.19
CA LYS A 32 16.17 1.45 11.53
C LYS A 32 15.09 1.21 12.58
N ARG A 33 14.00 1.98 12.54
CA ARG A 33 12.86 1.83 13.46
C ARG A 33 12.11 0.50 13.27
N ARG A 34 12.31 -0.15 12.12
CA ARG A 34 11.69 -1.43 11.73
C ARG A 34 12.68 -2.60 11.78
N LEU A 35 13.88 -2.40 12.33
CA LEU A 35 14.93 -3.42 12.54
C LEU A 35 15.47 -4.10 11.28
N ILE A 36 15.38 -3.46 10.11
CA ILE A 36 15.99 -3.98 8.88
C ILE A 36 17.47 -3.58 8.85
N SER A 37 18.38 -4.56 8.87
CA SER A 37 19.84 -4.31 8.80
C SER A 37 20.31 -4.21 7.35
N GLU A 38 21.02 -3.12 7.00
CA GLU A 38 21.71 -2.96 5.71
C GLU A 38 22.67 -4.14 5.41
N GLU A 39 23.25 -4.74 6.46
CA GLU A 39 24.19 -5.85 6.33
C GLU A 39 23.49 -7.17 5.99
N GLU A 40 22.30 -7.42 6.56
CA GLU A 40 21.49 -8.59 6.24
C GLU A 40 20.95 -8.50 4.80
N LEU A 41 20.52 -7.29 4.39
CA LEU A 41 20.04 -7.01 3.03
C LEU A 41 21.09 -7.31 1.95
N LYS A 42 22.37 -7.08 2.25
CA LYS A 42 23.47 -7.27 1.30
C LYS A 42 24.07 -8.69 1.32
N ALA A 43 23.78 -9.46 2.36
CA ALA A 43 24.31 -10.82 2.54
C ALA A 43 23.35 -11.91 2.04
N SER A 44 22.19 -11.53 1.51
CA SER A 44 21.13 -12.44 1.09
C SER A 44 21.43 -13.12 -0.27
N SER A 45 20.89 -14.32 -0.49
CA SER A 45 20.88 -14.95 -1.83
C SER A 45 20.01 -14.12 -2.81
N ASP A 46 20.13 -14.37 -4.12
CA ASP A 46 19.34 -13.67 -5.14
C ASP A 46 17.82 -13.76 -4.88
N GLU A 47 17.29 -14.92 -4.48
CA GLU A 47 15.87 -15.06 -4.11
C GLU A 47 15.51 -14.24 -2.87
N ASN A 48 16.35 -14.30 -1.83
CA ASN A 48 16.12 -13.50 -0.61
C ASN A 48 16.26 -11.99 -0.88
N PHE A 49 17.03 -11.59 -1.90
CA PHE A 49 17.29 -10.20 -2.25
C PHE A 49 16.03 -9.52 -2.81
N GLU A 50 15.23 -10.22 -3.61
CA GLU A 50 13.99 -9.68 -4.16
C GLU A 50 12.94 -9.44 -3.09
N ASP A 51 12.75 -10.43 -2.20
CA ASP A 51 11.83 -10.35 -1.06
C ASP A 51 12.24 -9.21 -0.13
N MET A 52 13.53 -9.04 0.08
CA MET A 52 14.11 -7.97 0.88
C MET A 52 13.88 -6.57 0.29
N ILE A 53 13.99 -6.42 -1.03
CA ILE A 53 13.65 -5.15 -1.69
C ILE A 53 12.17 -4.82 -1.47
N VAL A 54 11.29 -5.81 -1.66
CA VAL A 54 9.84 -5.62 -1.45
C VAL A 54 9.58 -5.26 0.01
N GLU A 55 10.18 -5.96 0.97
CA GLU A 55 10.03 -5.68 2.39
C GLU A 55 10.51 -4.27 2.76
N ALA A 56 11.69 -3.86 2.29
CA ALA A 56 12.20 -2.52 2.52
C ALA A 56 11.26 -1.46 1.92
N PHE A 57 10.73 -1.71 0.72
CA PHE A 57 9.80 -0.81 0.05
C PHE A 57 8.46 -0.70 0.79
N VAL A 58 7.90 -1.83 1.23
CA VAL A 58 6.69 -1.93 2.04
C VAL A 58 6.86 -1.14 3.34
N ASN A 59 8.00 -1.27 4.02
CA ASN A 59 8.26 -0.55 5.26
C ASN A 59 8.33 0.97 5.06
N VAL A 60 8.66 1.43 3.85
CA VAL A 60 8.77 2.85 3.52
C VAL A 60 7.48 3.41 2.92
N TYR A 61 6.74 2.68 2.09
CA TYR A 61 5.57 3.25 1.38
C TYR A 61 4.29 2.46 1.55
N GLY A 62 4.38 1.22 2.02
CA GLY A 62 3.22 0.37 2.28
C GLY A 62 2.38 0.90 3.43
N VAL A 63 1.06 0.76 3.28
CA VAL A 63 0.11 0.87 4.38
C VAL A 63 -0.25 -0.54 4.82
N ALA A 64 0.28 -0.94 5.97
CA ALA A 64 -0.05 -2.22 6.60
C ALA A 64 -1.38 -2.09 7.35
N VAL A 65 -2.32 -2.96 6.98
CA VAL A 65 -3.64 -3.11 7.58
C VAL A 65 -3.66 -4.45 8.32
N ASP A 66 -3.71 -4.39 9.64
CA ASP A 66 -3.96 -5.58 10.46
C ASP A 66 -5.45 -5.93 10.37
N TRP A 67 -5.79 -7.19 10.16
CA TRP A 67 -7.20 -7.58 10.02
C TRP A 67 -8.05 -7.30 11.28
N ARG A 68 -7.40 -7.09 12.42
CA ARG A 68 -8.00 -6.75 13.71
C ARG A 68 -8.21 -5.26 13.90
N ASP A 69 -7.65 -4.40 13.05
CA ASP A 69 -7.89 -2.95 13.07
C ASP A 69 -9.37 -2.65 12.85
N TYR A 70 -9.90 -1.52 13.32
CA TYR A 70 -11.28 -1.11 13.02
C TYR A 70 -11.37 -0.51 11.61
N ASP A 71 -12.57 -0.48 11.01
CA ASP A 71 -12.75 -0.01 9.63
C ASP A 71 -12.38 1.49 9.49
N GLU A 72 -12.71 2.30 10.50
CA GLU A 72 -12.32 3.70 10.59
C GLU A 72 -10.79 3.88 10.71
N ASP A 73 -10.09 2.95 11.35
CA ASP A 73 -8.63 3.00 11.45
C ASP A 73 -7.99 2.74 10.09
N ILE A 74 -8.54 1.80 9.30
CA ILE A 74 -8.08 1.51 7.94
C ILE A 74 -8.22 2.75 7.05
N VAL A 75 -9.39 3.42 7.07
CA VAL A 75 -9.60 4.65 6.29
C VAL A 75 -8.63 5.74 6.75
N SER A 76 -8.45 5.90 8.06
CA SER A 76 -7.50 6.87 8.64
C SER A 76 -6.06 6.59 8.21
N GLN A 77 -5.65 5.32 8.17
CA GLN A 77 -4.31 4.91 7.71
C GLN A 77 -4.10 5.24 6.23
N PHE A 78 -5.09 4.96 5.37
CA PHE A 78 -5.03 5.33 3.95
C PHE A 78 -5.01 6.84 3.74
N GLY A 79 -5.80 7.59 4.51
CA GLY A 79 -5.81 9.06 4.46
C GLY A 79 -4.45 9.69 4.75
N ARG A 80 -3.66 9.11 5.66
CA ARG A 80 -2.33 9.64 6.05
C ARG A 80 -1.26 9.56 4.95
N VAL A 81 -1.48 8.75 3.91
CA VAL A 81 -0.50 8.59 2.81
C VAL A 81 -0.83 9.41 1.57
N ILE A 82 -2.01 10.01 1.49
CA ILE A 82 -2.37 10.95 0.42
C ILE A 82 -2.33 12.40 0.93
N PRO A 83 -2.15 13.39 0.05
CA PRO A 83 -2.06 14.80 0.44
C PRO A 83 -3.41 15.46 0.76
N GLN A 84 -4.52 14.90 0.29
CA GLN A 84 -5.86 15.42 0.59
C GLN A 84 -6.28 15.11 2.02
N GLU A 85 -7.10 15.98 2.59
CA GLU A 85 -7.73 15.75 3.89
C GLU A 85 -8.73 14.59 3.78
N VAL A 86 -8.59 13.65 4.72
CA VAL A 86 -9.48 12.50 4.89
C VAL A 86 -9.85 12.44 6.36
N ASP A 87 -11.15 12.52 6.63
CA ASP A 87 -11.73 12.27 7.94
C ASP A 87 -12.72 11.12 7.86
N VAL A 88 -12.88 10.39 8.96
CA VAL A 88 -13.79 9.26 9.03
C VAL A 88 -14.49 9.21 10.38
N GLU A 89 -15.79 8.95 10.34
CA GLU A 89 -16.64 8.74 11.50
C GLU A 89 -17.36 7.40 11.36
N ASN A 90 -17.31 6.57 12.41
CA ASN A 90 -18.08 5.34 12.50
C ASN A 90 -19.53 5.66 12.91
N THR A 91 -20.48 5.04 12.23
CA THR A 91 -21.92 5.26 12.40
C THR A 91 -22.67 3.93 12.47
N GLU A 92 -23.97 3.97 12.80
CA GLU A 92 -24.82 2.77 12.81
C GLU A 92 -24.99 2.12 11.42
N GLU A 93 -24.72 2.83 10.32
CA GLU A 93 -24.87 2.32 8.95
C GLU A 93 -23.53 1.95 8.28
N GLY A 94 -22.40 2.21 8.94
CA GLY A 94 -21.06 2.01 8.41
C GLY A 94 -20.17 3.22 8.67
N LEU A 95 -19.42 3.69 7.67
CA LEU A 95 -18.50 4.83 7.79
C LEU A 95 -19.01 6.04 7.00
N ASN A 96 -18.98 7.20 7.64
CA ASN A 96 -19.00 8.49 6.95
C ASN A 96 -17.56 8.92 6.71
N VAL A 97 -17.18 9.10 5.45
CA VAL A 97 -15.84 9.51 5.05
C VAL A 97 -15.91 10.89 4.40
N SER A 98 -15.17 11.86 4.92
CA SER A 98 -14.95 13.14 4.26
C SER A 98 -13.66 13.06 3.46
N TYR A 99 -13.68 13.46 2.19
CA TYR A 99 -12.52 13.51 1.30
C TYR A 99 -12.54 14.82 0.52
N ASP A 100 -11.52 15.67 0.72
CA ASP A 100 -11.38 16.97 0.04
C ASP A 100 -12.64 17.86 0.22
N GLY A 101 -13.31 17.75 1.37
CA GLY A 101 -14.54 18.47 1.72
C GLY A 101 -15.85 17.85 1.21
N GLU A 102 -15.79 16.75 0.46
CA GLU A 102 -16.96 16.00 0.03
C GLU A 102 -17.23 14.81 0.95
N ASN A 103 -18.50 14.49 1.21
CA ASN A 103 -18.90 13.42 2.13
C ASN A 103 -19.41 12.19 1.38
N PHE A 104 -18.92 11.03 1.82
CA PHE A 104 -19.21 9.72 1.26
C PHE A 104 -19.63 8.76 2.36
N VAL A 105 -20.38 7.72 1.99
CA VAL A 105 -20.81 6.66 2.92
C VAL A 105 -20.29 5.32 2.43
N ILE A 106 -19.58 4.60 3.29
CA ILE A 106 -19.23 3.19 3.09
C ILE A 106 -20.14 2.36 3.99
N LYS A 107 -21.09 1.64 3.38
CA LYS A 107 -22.01 0.78 4.12
C LYS A 107 -21.32 -0.49 4.56
N LEU A 108 -21.42 -0.81 5.85
CA LEU A 108 -20.83 -2.01 6.44
C LEU A 108 -21.92 -3.00 6.87
N SER A 109 -21.58 -4.29 6.93
CA SER A 109 -22.47 -5.33 7.46
C SER A 109 -22.27 -5.61 8.96
N PHE A 110 -21.31 -4.93 9.58
CA PHE A 110 -20.75 -5.14 10.90
C PHE A 110 -20.24 -6.58 11.12
N SER A 111 -19.56 -7.10 10.11
CA SER A 111 -18.90 -8.41 10.15
C SER A 111 -17.40 -8.29 9.94
N PRO A 112 -16.58 -9.26 10.39
CA PRO A 112 -15.14 -9.27 10.11
C PRO A 112 -14.78 -9.28 8.61
N LYS A 113 -15.73 -9.57 7.71
CA LYS A 113 -15.53 -9.53 6.26
C LYS A 113 -15.60 -8.12 5.67
N ASP A 114 -16.02 -7.14 6.48
CA ASP A 114 -16.24 -5.78 6.02
C ASP A 114 -14.97 -5.01 5.70
N ARG A 115 -13.82 -5.48 6.17
CA ARG A 115 -12.51 -4.87 5.89
C ARG A 115 -12.28 -4.66 4.39
N TYR A 116 -12.60 -5.64 3.55
CA TYR A 116 -12.49 -5.48 2.09
C TYR A 116 -13.63 -4.63 1.49
N ILE A 117 -14.80 -4.57 2.14
CA ILE A 117 -15.82 -3.56 1.82
C ILE A 117 -15.28 -2.15 2.07
N THR A 118 -14.57 -1.94 3.19
CA THR A 118 -13.91 -0.69 3.54
C THR A 118 -12.81 -0.33 2.55
N VAL A 119 -11.94 -1.28 2.18
CA VAL A 119 -10.89 -1.06 1.17
C VAL A 119 -11.49 -0.69 -0.19
N ARG A 120 -12.48 -1.43 -0.68
CA ARG A 120 -13.19 -1.13 -1.95
C ARG A 120 -13.95 0.20 -1.89
N GLY A 121 -14.58 0.48 -0.75
CA GLY A 121 -15.29 1.73 -0.50
C GLY A 121 -14.34 2.92 -0.59
N PHE A 122 -13.20 2.86 0.11
CA PHE A 122 -12.19 3.90 0.04
C PHE A 122 -11.59 4.05 -1.36
N GLN A 123 -11.25 2.94 -2.02
CA GLN A 123 -10.80 2.94 -3.43
C GLN A 123 -11.81 3.64 -4.33
N SER A 124 -13.11 3.41 -4.14
CA SER A 124 -14.16 4.06 -4.92
C SER A 124 -14.23 5.57 -4.70
N ILE A 125 -13.99 6.04 -3.48
CA ILE A 125 -13.97 7.47 -3.12
C ILE A 125 -12.79 8.18 -3.81
N VAL A 126 -11.60 7.58 -3.79
CA VAL A 126 -10.37 8.23 -4.29
C VAL A 126 -10.05 7.94 -5.76
N ARG A 127 -10.87 7.10 -6.44
CA ARG A 127 -10.60 6.53 -7.77
C ARG A 127 -10.37 7.54 -8.90
N GLU A 128 -10.74 8.79 -8.72
CA GLU A 128 -10.52 9.82 -9.75
C GLU A 128 -9.04 10.22 -9.79
N ARG A 129 -8.35 10.20 -8.65
CA ARG A 129 -6.94 10.63 -8.53
C ARG A 129 -5.99 9.48 -8.22
N TYR A 130 -6.43 8.51 -7.41
CA TYR A 130 -5.57 7.45 -6.88
C TYR A 130 -6.10 6.06 -7.21
N GLU A 131 -5.20 5.09 -7.14
CA GLU A 131 -5.54 3.68 -7.16
C GLU A 131 -4.76 2.96 -6.05
N LEU A 132 -5.50 2.16 -5.28
CA LEU A 132 -4.99 1.24 -4.29
C LEU A 132 -4.65 -0.07 -5.00
N ARG A 133 -3.49 -0.63 -4.66
CA ARG A 133 -3.14 -2.01 -5.03
C ARG A 133 -2.56 -2.74 -3.82
N LEU A 134 -2.92 -4.01 -3.68
CA LEU A 134 -2.41 -4.90 -2.65
C LEU A 134 -1.03 -5.42 -3.07
N PHE A 135 -0.07 -5.50 -2.15
CA PHE A 135 1.15 -6.28 -2.37
C PHE A 135 0.80 -7.77 -2.35
N GLU A 136 1.03 -8.46 -3.47
CA GLU A 136 0.62 -9.87 -3.66
C GLU A 136 1.20 -10.78 -2.57
N SER A 137 2.43 -10.52 -2.12
CA SER A 137 3.09 -11.27 -1.05
C SER A 137 2.37 -11.21 0.30
N SER A 138 1.52 -10.19 0.53
CA SER A 138 0.78 -10.03 1.79
C SER A 138 -0.61 -10.66 1.77
N TYR A 139 -1.10 -11.13 0.61
CA TYR A 139 -2.49 -11.58 0.45
C TYR A 139 -2.90 -12.78 1.31
N MET A 140 -1.94 -13.64 1.67
CA MET A 140 -2.16 -14.82 2.53
C MET A 140 -1.79 -14.57 4.00
N SER A 141 -1.47 -13.34 4.38
CA SER A 141 -1.08 -12.95 5.74
C SER A 141 -2.28 -12.38 6.51
N ASP A 142 -2.21 -12.42 7.84
CA ASP A 142 -3.14 -11.70 8.73
C ASP A 142 -2.92 -10.17 8.72
N THR A 143 -1.86 -9.70 8.06
CA THR A 143 -1.60 -8.28 7.78
C THR A 143 -1.48 -8.04 6.28
N HIS A 144 -2.40 -7.28 5.70
CA HIS A 144 -2.39 -6.95 4.28
C HIS A 144 -1.71 -5.60 4.05
N VAL A 145 -0.89 -5.49 3.02
CA VAL A 145 -0.16 -4.26 2.73
C VAL A 145 -0.65 -3.67 1.42
N PHE A 146 -1.05 -2.40 1.47
CA PHE A 146 -1.53 -1.66 0.32
C PHE A 146 -0.55 -0.56 -0.10
N MET A 147 -0.52 -0.29 -1.39
CA MET A 147 0.13 0.86 -1.99
C MET A 147 -0.92 1.78 -2.61
N ILE A 148 -0.83 3.07 -2.30
CA ILE A 148 -1.72 4.10 -2.84
C ILE A 148 -0.86 5.05 -3.67
N LEU A 149 -1.10 5.10 -4.98
CA LEU A 149 -0.37 6.00 -5.90
C LEU A 149 -1.34 6.75 -6.81
N PRO A 150 -0.91 7.88 -7.40
CA PRO A 150 -1.67 8.52 -8.46
C PRO A 150 -1.91 7.56 -9.63
N LYS A 151 -3.08 7.64 -10.25
CA LYS A 151 -3.43 6.76 -11.38
C LYS A 151 -2.49 6.90 -12.57
N GLU A 152 -1.98 8.10 -12.80
CA GLU A 152 -0.98 8.35 -13.84
C GLU A 152 0.33 7.59 -13.56
N THR A 153 0.75 7.49 -12.29
CA THR A 153 1.92 6.70 -11.89
C THR A 153 1.66 5.23 -12.13
N TRP A 154 0.51 4.70 -11.74
CA TRP A 154 0.14 3.31 -12.03
C TRP A 154 0.08 3.02 -13.53
N ALA A 155 -0.47 3.93 -14.34
CA ALA A 155 -0.53 3.77 -15.78
C ALA A 155 0.87 3.75 -16.42
N ASP A 156 1.80 4.57 -15.95
CA ASP A 156 3.19 4.52 -16.41
C ASP A 156 3.88 3.19 -16.04
N LEU A 157 3.67 2.71 -14.82
CA LEU A 157 4.22 1.43 -14.35
C LEU A 157 3.66 0.24 -15.12
N ASP A 158 2.33 0.18 -15.31
CA ASP A 158 1.67 -0.86 -16.11
C ASP A 158 2.21 -0.87 -17.56
N ARG A 159 2.55 0.31 -18.11
CA ARG A 159 3.11 0.43 -19.45
C ARG A 159 4.58 0.00 -19.54
N ARG A 160 5.39 0.32 -18.52
CA ARG A 160 6.84 0.04 -18.52
C ARG A 160 7.18 -1.37 -18.07
N PHE A 161 6.42 -1.90 -17.11
CA PHE A 161 6.72 -3.16 -16.42
C PHE A 161 5.48 -4.05 -16.25
N PRO A 162 4.69 -4.33 -17.31
CA PRO A 162 3.37 -4.95 -17.20
C PRO A 162 3.37 -6.26 -16.41
N GLU A 163 4.27 -7.19 -16.74
CA GLU A 163 4.35 -8.50 -16.06
C GLU A 163 4.87 -8.36 -14.61
N LYS A 164 5.86 -7.50 -14.38
CA LYS A 164 6.44 -7.32 -13.04
C LYS A 164 5.45 -6.66 -12.09
N VAL A 165 4.67 -5.70 -12.57
CA VAL A 165 3.61 -5.07 -11.77
C VAL A 165 2.57 -6.10 -11.36
N LEU A 166 2.14 -6.97 -12.27
CA LEU A 166 1.18 -8.05 -11.95
C LEU A 166 1.73 -9.10 -10.98
N ASN A 167 3.06 -9.32 -10.96
CA ASN A 167 3.69 -10.24 -10.02
C ASN A 167 3.86 -9.64 -8.61
N VAL A 168 4.00 -8.32 -8.50
CA VAL A 168 4.20 -7.64 -7.20
C VAL A 168 2.88 -7.15 -6.61
N PHE A 169 1.94 -6.74 -7.46
CA PHE A 169 0.72 -6.06 -7.06
C PHE A 169 -0.53 -6.71 -7.61
N ARG A 170 -1.54 -6.79 -6.75
CA ARG A 170 -2.91 -7.16 -7.10
C ARG A 170 -3.81 -5.93 -7.12
N LYS A 171 -4.64 -5.82 -8.15
CA LYS A 171 -5.67 -4.78 -8.23
C LYS A 171 -6.80 -5.11 -7.27
N ILE A 172 -7.39 -4.07 -6.69
CA ILE A 172 -8.61 -4.22 -5.90
C ILE A 172 -9.78 -4.35 -6.88
N ASP A 173 -10.46 -5.48 -6.85
CA ASP A 173 -11.69 -5.75 -7.59
C ASP A 173 -12.80 -6.26 -6.65
N ASP A 174 -13.98 -6.50 -7.21
CA ASP A 174 -15.16 -6.93 -6.46
C ASP A 174 -15.02 -8.35 -5.88
N ASP A 175 -14.13 -9.16 -6.44
CA ASP A 175 -13.90 -10.56 -6.05
C ASP A 175 -12.75 -10.70 -5.02
N LEU A 176 -12.00 -9.62 -4.77
CA LEU A 176 -10.90 -9.61 -3.81
C LEU A 176 -11.42 -9.58 -2.37
N ASP A 177 -11.56 -10.75 -1.76
CA ASP A 177 -11.81 -10.89 -0.32
C ASP A 177 -10.65 -11.62 0.37
N PHE A 178 -10.64 -11.62 1.70
CA PHE A 178 -9.65 -12.36 2.48
C PHE A 178 -9.75 -13.87 2.15
N PRO A 179 -8.65 -14.54 1.79
CA PRO A 179 -8.67 -15.93 1.34
C PRO A 179 -9.05 -16.94 2.45
#